data_AF-A0AAV0UPS0-F1
#
_entry.id   AF-A0AAV0UPS0-F1
#
_cell.length_a   1.000
_cell.length_b   1.000
_cell.length_c   1.000
_cell.angle_alpha   90.00
_cell.angle_beta   90.00
_cell.angle_gamma   90.00
#
_symmetry.space_group_name_H-M   'P 1'
#
loop_
_entity.id
_entity.type
_entity.pdbx_description
1 polymer ?
#
loop_
_entity_poly.entity_id
_entity_poly.type
_entity_poly.pdbx_seq_one_letter_code
_entity_poly.pdbx_strand_id
1 'polypeptide(L)'
;MVNPRPPPRRSEFPRQIPADSLLEASESELALCNFNALRLNALKLAPTPTNAAGLHRMWIPCSHAIKRKHLAEVLNELAKDDHPQLWKDARQARLLQDFKLIPKAGSRFTCTAYDTASKLSLVKLNAFGSHIQIARFKVRFSLLR
;
A
#
# COMPACT_ATOMS: atom_id res chain seq x y z
N MET A 1 37.71 20.29 21.70
CA MET A 1 36.87 19.07 21.74
C MET A 1 35.63 19.35 20.90
N VAL A 2 35.41 18.61 19.82
CA VAL A 2 34.27 18.83 18.90
C VAL A 2 33.08 18.03 19.42
N ASN A 3 32.01 18.72 19.83
CA ASN A 3 30.77 18.07 20.27
C ASN A 3 30.11 17.34 19.10
N PRO A 4 29.76 16.04 19.22
CA PRO A 4 29.05 15.33 18.17
C PRO A 4 27.63 15.88 18.01
N ARG A 5 27.27 16.29 16.79
CA ARG A 5 25.90 16.70 16.42
C ARG A 5 24.94 15.53 16.68
N PRO A 6 23.82 15.75 17.38
CA PRO A 6 22.81 14.70 17.52
C PRO A 6 22.24 14.32 16.13
N PRO A 7 21.97 13.03 15.88
CA PRO A 7 21.38 12.62 14.62
C PRO A 7 19.98 13.26 14.45
N PRO A 8 19.57 13.58 13.21
CA PRO A 8 18.23 14.11 12.96
C PRO A 8 17.19 13.13 13.48
N ARG A 9 16.31 13.62 14.36
CA ARG A 9 15.16 12.85 14.87
C ARG A 9 14.33 12.41 13.67
N ARG A 10 14.08 11.09 13.56
CA ARG A 10 13.15 10.56 12.55
C ARG A 10 11.80 11.25 12.73
N SER A 11 11.18 11.70 11.65
CA SER A 11 9.81 12.22 11.70
C SER A 11 8.91 11.14 12.24
N GLU A 12 8.40 11.33 13.46
CA GLU A 12 7.38 10.47 14.04
C GLU A 12 6.11 10.64 13.21
N PHE A 13 5.71 9.59 12.50
CA PHE A 13 4.43 9.59 11.81
C PHE A 13 3.33 9.67 12.87
N PRO A 14 2.40 10.64 12.78
CA PRO A 14 1.27 10.69 13.71
C PRO A 14 0.49 9.37 13.58
N ARG A 15 0.22 8.74 14.73
CA ARG A 15 -0.68 7.59 14.76
C ARG A 15 -2.03 8.07 14.26
N GLN A 16 -2.54 7.44 13.19
CA GLN A 16 -3.92 7.66 12.77
C GLN A 16 -4.82 7.18 13.92
N ILE A 17 -5.53 8.11 14.55
CA ILE A 17 -6.62 7.79 15.46
C ILE A 17 -7.81 7.49 14.56
N PRO A 18 -8.32 6.24 14.52
CA PRO A 18 -9.51 5.93 13.74
C PRO A 18 -10.67 6.82 14.19
N ALA A 19 -11.59 7.17 13.29
CA ALA A 19 -12.82 7.82 13.69
C ALA A 19 -13.59 6.89 14.66
N ASP A 20 -13.91 7.39 15.86
CA ASP A 20 -14.49 6.63 16.96
C ASP A 20 -15.89 6.06 16.69
N SER A 21 -16.53 6.42 15.57
CA SER A 21 -17.89 5.96 15.23
C SER A 21 -18.01 4.44 15.07
N LEU A 22 -16.95 3.75 14.62
CA LEU A 22 -16.95 2.28 14.54
C LEU A 22 -16.73 1.63 15.90
N LEU A 23 -16.02 2.31 16.80
CA LEU A 23 -15.83 1.86 18.18
C LEU A 23 -17.14 1.99 18.94
N GLU A 24 -17.78 3.15 18.87
CA GLU A 24 -19.08 3.43 19.50
C GLU A 24 -20.17 2.45 19.04
N ALA A 25 -20.22 2.16 17.73
CA ALA A 25 -21.12 1.14 17.19
C ALA A 25 -20.80 -0.27 17.71
N SER A 26 -19.53 -0.59 17.98
CA SER A 26 -19.15 -1.89 18.54
C SER A 26 -19.47 -1.97 20.04
N GLU A 27 -19.28 -0.89 20.79
CA GLU A 27 -19.62 -0.80 22.22
C GLU A 27 -21.13 -0.91 22.46
N SER A 28 -21.93 -0.29 21.59
CA SER A 28 -23.39 -0.39 21.60
C SER A 28 -23.87 -1.84 21.42
N GLU A 29 -23.28 -2.56 20.46
CA GLU A 29 -23.61 -3.97 20.20
C GLU A 29 -23.07 -4.91 21.29
N LEU A 30 -21.94 -4.55 21.92
CA LEU A 30 -21.39 -5.26 23.07
C LEU A 30 -22.30 -5.15 24.30
N ALA A 31 -22.88 -3.97 24.54
CA ALA A 31 -23.86 -3.76 25.62
C ALA A 31 -25.14 -4.60 25.43
N LEU A 32 -25.47 -4.93 24.17
CA LEU A 32 -26.60 -5.80 23.80
C LEU A 32 -26.22 -7.29 23.69
N CYS A 33 -24.97 -7.66 23.99
CA CYS A 33 -24.42 -9.02 23.80
C CYS A 33 -24.63 -9.57 22.38
N ASN A 34 -24.69 -8.71 21.36
CA ASN A 34 -24.95 -9.09 19.98
C ASN A 34 -23.65 -9.47 19.26
N PHE A 35 -23.14 -10.67 19.55
CA PHE A 35 -21.87 -11.16 19.00
C PHE A 35 -21.85 -11.26 17.47
N ASN A 36 -23.01 -11.45 16.84
CA ASN A 36 -23.13 -11.46 15.37
C ASN A 36 -22.87 -10.06 14.78
N ALA A 37 -23.45 -9.02 15.38
CA ALA A 37 -23.20 -7.64 14.96
C ALA A 37 -21.75 -7.21 15.22
N LEU A 38 -21.16 -7.61 16.36
CA LEU A 38 -19.74 -7.40 16.65
C LEU A 38 -18.84 -8.01 15.58
N ARG A 39 -19.13 -9.25 15.14
CA ARG A 39 -18.39 -9.92 14.07
C ARG A 39 -18.51 -9.16 12.75
N LEU A 40 -19.70 -8.68 12.40
CA LEU A 40 -19.90 -7.89 11.18
C LEU A 40 -19.18 -6.54 11.26
N ASN A 41 -19.22 -5.85 12.41
CA ASN A 41 -18.50 -4.59 12.63
C ASN A 41 -16.98 -4.78 12.50
N ALA A 42 -16.43 -5.86 13.06
CA ALA A 42 -15.01 -6.20 12.90
C ALA A 42 -14.62 -6.44 11.43
N LEU A 43 -15.54 -6.98 10.62
CA LEU A 43 -15.32 -7.25 9.20
C LEU A 43 -15.47 -6.00 8.30
N LYS A 44 -16.14 -4.93 8.75
CA LYS A 44 -16.29 -3.68 7.96
C LYS A 44 -14.94 -3.03 7.65
N LEU A 45 -13.94 -3.23 8.51
CA LEU A 45 -12.58 -2.72 8.32
C LEU A 45 -11.69 -3.66 7.51
N ALA A 46 -12.10 -4.92 7.36
CA ALA A 46 -11.34 -5.89 6.60
C ALA A 46 -11.50 -5.61 5.09
N PRO A 47 -10.40 -5.63 4.31
CA PRO A 47 -10.51 -5.65 2.85
C PRO A 47 -11.38 -6.84 2.41
N THR A 48 -12.31 -6.61 1.48
CA THR A 48 -13.17 -7.68 0.95
C THR A 48 -12.31 -8.85 0.47
N PRO A 49 -12.51 -10.08 0.99
CA PRO A 49 -11.69 -11.21 0.61
C PRO A 49 -11.87 -11.47 -0.89
N THR A 50 -10.87 -11.09 -1.67
CA THR A 50 -10.88 -11.26 -3.12
C THR A 50 -10.29 -12.63 -3.43
N ASN A 51 -10.94 -13.40 -4.31
CA ASN A 51 -10.47 -14.73 -4.71
C ASN A 51 -9.00 -14.64 -5.17
N ALA A 52 -8.14 -15.51 -4.62
CA ALA A 52 -6.70 -15.49 -4.89
C ALA A 52 -6.36 -15.62 -6.39
N ALA A 53 -7.25 -16.23 -7.18
CA ALA A 53 -7.12 -16.32 -8.64
C ALA A 53 -7.24 -14.95 -9.36
N GLY A 54 -7.87 -13.95 -8.75
CA GLY A 54 -8.03 -12.59 -9.28
C GLY A 54 -6.97 -11.60 -8.80
N LEU A 55 -6.00 -12.05 -8.00
CA LEU A 55 -4.95 -11.19 -7.44
C LEU A 55 -3.70 -11.18 -8.32
N HIS A 56 -3.50 -10.09 -9.03
CA HIS A 56 -2.34 -9.89 -9.89
C HIS A 56 -1.23 -9.17 -9.16
N ARG A 57 -0.17 -9.90 -8.83
CA ARG A 57 1.02 -9.31 -8.22
C ARG A 57 1.72 -8.39 -9.23
N MET A 58 2.10 -7.22 -8.77
CA MET A 58 2.79 -6.20 -9.52
C MET A 58 3.93 -5.62 -8.70
N TRP A 59 4.83 -4.93 -9.38
CA TRP A 59 6.11 -4.55 -8.84
C TRP A 59 6.57 -3.20 -9.40
N ILE A 60 7.05 -2.31 -8.53
CA ILE A 60 7.65 -1.03 -8.89
C ILE A 60 9.14 -1.13 -8.55
N PRO A 61 10.04 -1.27 -9.54
CA PRO A 61 11.47 -1.35 -9.30
C PRO A 61 12.01 0.04 -8.90
N CYS A 62 12.20 0.25 -7.60
CA CYS A 62 12.73 1.49 -7.03
C CYS A 62 13.80 1.21 -5.96
N SER A 63 14.84 0.49 -6.39
CA SER A 63 15.97 0.06 -5.56
C SER A 63 16.69 1.20 -4.83
N HIS A 64 16.79 2.38 -5.46
CA HIS A 64 17.45 3.55 -4.89
C HIS A 64 16.60 4.31 -3.86
N ALA A 65 15.29 4.40 -4.07
CA ALA A 65 14.38 5.15 -3.21
C ALA A 65 14.11 4.46 -1.87
N ILE A 66 14.13 3.12 -1.86
CA ILE A 66 13.71 2.31 -0.68
C ILE A 66 14.81 2.14 0.36
N LYS A 67 16.08 2.35 0.00
CA LYS A 67 17.20 2.21 0.96
C LYS A 67 17.11 3.17 2.16
N ARG A 68 16.36 4.27 2.05
CA ARG A 68 16.34 5.35 3.05
C ARG A 68 14.95 5.77 3.52
N LYS A 69 13.88 5.29 2.89
CA LYS A 69 12.52 5.80 3.08
C LYS A 69 11.57 4.75 3.66
N HIS A 70 10.69 5.17 4.56
CA HIS A 70 9.64 4.32 5.12
C HIS A 70 8.53 4.06 4.07
N LEU A 71 7.76 2.98 4.23
CA LEU A 71 6.66 2.64 3.31
C LEU A 71 5.67 3.81 3.18
N ALA A 72 5.39 4.52 4.28
CA ALA A 72 4.51 5.69 4.27
C ALA A 72 4.99 6.80 3.32
N GLU A 73 6.30 7.08 3.26
CA GLU A 73 6.85 8.08 2.33
C GLU A 73 6.75 7.61 0.88
N VAL A 74 6.97 6.32 0.64
CA VAL A 74 6.81 5.74 -0.70
C VAL A 74 5.37 5.83 -1.16
N LEU A 75 4.41 5.55 -0.27
CA LEU A 75 2.99 5.69 -0.56
C LEU A 75 2.60 7.15 -0.77
N ASN A 76 3.14 8.09 0.00
CA ASN A 76 2.89 9.53 -0.20
C ASN A 76 3.41 10.01 -1.57
N GLU A 77 4.59 9.57 -1.99
CA GLU A 77 5.11 9.85 -3.34
C GLU A 77 4.24 9.24 -4.44
N LEU A 78 3.76 8.01 -4.24
CA LEU A 78 2.82 7.33 -5.15
C LEU A 78 1.40 7.93 -5.12
N ALA A 79 1.08 8.71 -4.09
CA ALA A 79 -0.21 9.37 -3.94
C ALA A 79 -0.26 10.77 -4.58
N LYS A 80 0.87 11.28 -5.11
CA LYS A 80 0.92 12.58 -5.80
C LYS A 80 0.06 12.58 -7.06
N ASP A 81 -0.42 13.77 -7.44
CA ASP A 81 -1.23 13.95 -8.65
C ASP A 81 -0.41 14.01 -9.95
N ASP A 82 0.91 13.82 -9.88
CA ASP A 82 1.78 13.86 -11.06
C ASP A 82 1.88 12.49 -11.79
N HIS A 83 1.06 11.52 -11.38
CA HIS A 83 1.01 10.20 -11.98
C HIS A 83 0.00 10.11 -13.14
N PRO A 84 0.22 9.18 -14.09
CA PRO A 84 -0.72 8.94 -15.20
C PRO A 84 -2.14 8.66 -14.72
N GLN A 85 -3.15 9.10 -15.47
CA GLN A 85 -4.58 8.94 -15.13
C GLN A 85 -4.92 7.49 -14.77
N LEU A 86 -4.39 6.52 -15.51
CA LEU A 86 -4.63 5.10 -15.26
C LEU A 86 -4.20 4.64 -13.84
N TRP A 87 -3.13 5.21 -13.28
CA TRP A 87 -2.71 4.95 -11.90
C TRP A 87 -3.68 5.59 -10.91
N LYS A 88 -4.12 6.83 -11.18
CA LYS A 88 -5.08 7.54 -10.34
C LYS A 88 -6.42 6.82 -10.29
N ASP A 89 -6.93 6.38 -11.43
CA ASP A 89 -8.20 5.66 -11.55
C ASP A 89 -8.13 4.34 -10.78
N ALA A 90 -7.04 3.57 -10.93
CA ALA A 90 -6.85 2.34 -10.19
C ALA A 90 -6.78 2.54 -8.67
N ARG A 91 -6.19 3.67 -8.23
CA ARG A 91 -6.14 4.06 -6.81
C ARG A 91 -7.53 4.44 -6.30
N GLN A 92 -8.26 5.29 -7.02
CA GLN A 92 -9.61 5.72 -6.64
C GLN A 92 -10.59 4.56 -6.58
N ALA A 93 -10.48 3.62 -7.52
CA ALA A 93 -11.27 2.39 -7.55
C ALA A 93 -10.85 1.34 -6.51
N ARG A 94 -9.88 1.64 -5.63
CA ARG A 94 -9.35 0.75 -4.58
C ARG A 94 -8.89 -0.63 -5.09
N LEU A 95 -8.40 -0.67 -6.33
CA LEU A 95 -7.92 -1.90 -6.97
C LEU A 95 -6.49 -2.28 -6.56
N LEU A 96 -5.74 -1.33 -5.97
CA LEU A 96 -4.35 -1.49 -5.57
C LEU A 96 -4.26 -1.80 -4.07
N GLN A 97 -3.71 -2.96 -3.72
CA GLN A 97 -3.68 -3.49 -2.35
C GLN A 97 -2.30 -4.07 -1.99
N ASP A 98 -2.09 -4.38 -0.71
CA ASP A 98 -0.92 -5.12 -0.20
C ASP A 98 0.46 -4.53 -0.55
N PHE A 99 0.60 -3.21 -0.44
CA PHE A 99 1.89 -2.55 -0.65
C PHE A 99 2.93 -3.04 0.37
N LYS A 100 4.01 -3.63 -0.12
CA LYS A 100 5.17 -4.07 0.68
C LYS A 100 6.46 -3.56 0.04
N LEU A 101 7.34 -3.01 0.87
CA LEU A 101 8.71 -2.71 0.45
C LEU A 101 9.53 -3.99 0.43
N ILE A 102 10.29 -4.22 -0.63
CA ILE A 102 11.33 -5.24 -0.68
C ILE A 102 12.68 -4.50 -0.71
N PRO A 103 13.50 -4.68 0.33
CA PRO A 103 14.80 -4.02 0.45
C PRO A 103 15.65 -4.19 -0.80
N LYS A 104 16.34 -3.12 -1.22
CA LYS A 104 17.24 -3.07 -2.40
C LYS A 104 16.59 -3.35 -3.75
N ALA A 105 15.28 -3.62 -3.81
CA ALA A 105 14.61 -3.99 -5.04
C ALA A 105 13.54 -2.96 -5.45
N GLY A 106 12.62 -2.57 -4.55
CA GLY A 106 11.39 -1.88 -5.00
C GLY A 106 10.17 -2.14 -4.10
N SER A 107 8.99 -1.73 -4.56
CA SER A 107 7.72 -1.98 -3.86
C SER A 107 6.84 -2.97 -4.62
N ARG A 108 6.32 -3.96 -3.89
CA ARG A 108 5.36 -4.94 -4.40
C ARG A 108 3.96 -4.52 -4.01
N PHE A 109 3.00 -4.73 -4.91
CA PHE A 109 1.59 -4.56 -4.62
C PHE A 109 0.77 -5.58 -5.38
N THR A 110 -0.51 -5.68 -5.06
CA THR A 110 -1.47 -6.57 -5.70
C THR A 110 -2.54 -5.73 -6.38
N CYS A 111 -2.92 -6.10 -7.61
CA CYS A 111 -4.04 -5.52 -8.33
C CYS A 111 -5.17 -6.54 -8.44
N THR A 112 -6.40 -6.17 -8.09
CA THR A 112 -7.57 -7.06 -8.08
C THR A 112 -8.23 -7.23 -9.46
N ALA A 113 -7.83 -6.45 -10.46
CA ALA A 113 -8.42 -6.47 -11.81
C ALA A 113 -7.35 -6.79 -12.88
N TYR A 114 -7.58 -7.83 -13.67
CA TYR A 114 -6.66 -8.29 -14.72
C TYR A 114 -6.39 -7.24 -15.80
N ASP A 115 -7.45 -6.61 -16.30
CA ASP A 115 -7.35 -5.63 -17.39
C ASP A 115 -6.57 -4.41 -16.94
N THR A 116 -6.86 -3.93 -15.74
CA THR A 116 -6.15 -2.82 -15.11
C THR A 116 -4.69 -3.19 -14.86
N ALA A 117 -4.41 -4.38 -14.33
CA ALA A 117 -3.04 -4.86 -14.12
C ALA A 117 -2.23 -4.95 -15.42
N SER A 118 -2.88 -5.38 -16.51
CA SER A 118 -2.25 -5.46 -17.83
C SER A 118 -1.89 -4.08 -18.35
N LYS A 119 -2.80 -3.11 -18.26
CA LYS A 119 -2.54 -1.73 -18.66
C LYS A 119 -1.50 -1.05 -17.77
N LEU A 120 -1.58 -1.26 -16.45
CA LEU A 120 -0.61 -0.72 -15.47
C LEU A 120 0.82 -1.16 -15.76
N SER A 121 1.04 -2.37 -16.29
CA SER A 121 2.39 -2.84 -16.63
C SER A 121 3.08 -2.05 -17.75
N LEU A 122 2.32 -1.25 -18.51
CA LEU A 122 2.83 -0.36 -19.56
C LEU A 122 3.04 1.07 -19.05
N VAL A 123 2.61 1.37 -17.83
CA VAL A 123 2.65 2.71 -17.25
C VAL A 123 4.03 3.00 -16.66
N LYS A 124 4.52 4.22 -16.94
CA LYS A 124 5.69 4.81 -16.28
C LYS A 124 5.19 5.79 -15.23
N LEU A 125 5.54 5.55 -13.97
CA LEU A 125 5.24 6.43 -12.85
C LEU A 125 6.35 7.47 -12.71
N ASN A 126 5.99 8.72 -12.42
CA ASN A 126 6.97 9.75 -12.08
C ASN A 126 7.15 9.76 -10.55
N ALA A 127 8.12 8.99 -10.05
CA ALA A 127 8.37 8.90 -8.62
C ALA A 127 9.86 9.04 -8.31
N PHE A 128 10.17 9.71 -7.21
CA PHE A 128 11.53 9.93 -6.73
C PHE A 128 12.47 10.60 -7.76
N GLY A 129 11.91 11.49 -8.60
CA GLY A 129 12.66 12.18 -9.65
C GLY A 129 13.04 11.30 -10.84
N SER A 130 12.39 10.14 -11.00
CA SER A 130 12.66 9.19 -12.07
C SER A 130 11.39 8.58 -12.64
N HIS A 131 11.43 8.22 -13.92
CA HIS A 131 10.35 7.50 -14.58
C HIS A 131 10.53 6.00 -14.35
N ILE A 132 9.67 5.41 -13.51
CA ILE A 132 9.74 4.00 -13.13
C ILE A 132 8.61 3.24 -13.80
N GLN A 133 8.95 2.24 -14.61
CA GLN A 133 7.96 1.37 -15.23
C GLN A 133 7.49 0.29 -14.25
N ILE A 134 6.18 0.09 -14.16
CA ILE A 134 5.60 -0.98 -13.34
C ILE A 134 5.84 -2.33 -14.03
N ALA A 135 6.46 -3.27 -13.34
CA ALA A 135 6.61 -4.63 -13.80
C ALA A 135 5.45 -5.50 -13.29
N ARG A 136 4.96 -6.40 -14.14
CA ARG A 136 3.99 -7.42 -13.75
C ARG A 136 4.74 -8.64 -13.23
N PHE A 137 4.31 -9.20 -12.09
CA PHE A 137 4.80 -10.50 -11.65
C PHE A 137 4.16 -11.57 -12.55
N LYS A 138 4.87 -12.01 -13.59
CA LYS A 138 4.60 -13.33 -14.16
C LYS A 138 5.15 -14.37 -13.19
N VAL A 139 4.35 -15.37 -12.86
CA VAL A 139 4.69 -16.46 -11.94
C VAL A 139 6.00 -17.12 -12.39
N ARG A 140 7.14 -16.68 -11.82
CA ARG A 140 8.42 -17.37 -11.61
C ARG A 140 9.51 -16.33 -11.27
N PHE A 141 9.60 -15.98 -9.99
CA PHE A 141 10.90 -15.71 -9.38
C PHE A 141 11.27 -16.97 -8.57
N SER A 142 11.65 -18.01 -9.28
CA SER A 142 12.63 -18.96 -8.77
C SER A 142 13.98 -18.26 -8.84
N LEU A 143 14.74 -18.26 -7.74
CA LEU A 143 15.96 -17.49 -7.42
C LEU A 143 15.63 -16.20 -6.65
N LEU A 144 15.92 -16.10 -5.35
CA LEU A 144 17.21 -16.41 -4.73
C LEU A 144 17.06 -17.29 -3.47
N ARG A 145 17.77 -18.41 -3.48
CA ARG A 145 18.43 -18.99 -2.29
C ARG A 145 19.62 -18.11 -1.92
#